data_AF-G8SC35-F1
#
_entry.id   AF-G8SC35-F1
#
_cell.length_a   1.000
_cell.length_b   1.000
_cell.length_c   1.000
_cell.angle_alpha   90.00
_cell.angle_beta   90.00
_cell.angle_gamma   90.00
#
_symmetry.space_group_name_H-M   'P 1'
#
loop_
_entity.id
_entity.type
_entity.pdbx_description
1 polymer ?
#
loop_
_entity_poly.entity_id
_entity_poly.type
_entity_poly.pdbx_seq_one_letter_code
_entity_poly.pdbx_strand_id
1 'polypeptide(L)'
;MEAAGVAKAGHLNAAPVAVIRGISDFANGTKAASDGASWQPRAAEHAAAFAAALAAEIRPRRTAAPSAARQAEPVTVENHNTVTGNARVGMQGGTIAGDVHFGAGFWDDATGSGRR
;
A
#
# COMPACT_ATOMS: atom_id res chain seq x y z
N MET A 1 -3.52 9.16 -14.92
CA MET A 1 -2.85 9.09 -13.61
C MET A 1 -3.02 7.71 -12.97
N GLU A 2 -2.88 6.62 -13.74
CA GLU A 2 -3.45 5.31 -13.33
C GLU A 2 -2.47 4.32 -12.67
N ALA A 3 -1.17 4.60 -12.69
CA ALA A 3 -0.14 3.61 -12.36
C ALA A 3 -0.24 3.10 -10.91
N ALA A 4 -0.51 4.01 -9.97
CA ALA A 4 -0.57 3.66 -8.55
C ALA A 4 -1.74 2.71 -8.24
N GLY A 5 -2.90 2.93 -8.86
CA GLY A 5 -4.07 2.07 -8.71
C GLY A 5 -3.81 0.66 -9.27
N VAL A 6 -3.25 0.59 -10.48
CA VAL A 6 -2.90 -0.69 -11.12
C VAL A 6 -1.84 -1.45 -10.29
N ALA A 7 -0.81 -0.76 -9.79
CA ALA A 7 0.21 -1.39 -8.95
C ALA A 7 -0.37 -1.89 -7.61
N LYS A 8 -1.26 -1.12 -6.98
CA LYS A 8 -1.93 -1.53 -5.73
C LYS A 8 -2.81 -2.75 -5.96
N ALA A 9 -3.58 -2.77 -7.05
CA ALA A 9 -4.39 -3.93 -7.42
C ALA A 9 -3.52 -5.17 -7.67
N GLY A 10 -2.40 -5.03 -8.38
CA GLY A 10 -1.43 -6.12 -8.60
C GLY A 10 -0.86 -6.66 -7.29
N HIS A 11 -0.45 -5.76 -6.39
CA HIS A 11 0.08 -6.13 -5.07
C HIS A 11 -0.94 -6.91 -4.23
N LEU A 12 -2.21 -6.46 -4.18
CA LEU A 12 -3.28 -7.16 -3.45
C LEU A 12 -3.63 -8.53 -4.04
N ASN A 13 -3.36 -8.75 -5.33
CA ASN A 13 -3.63 -10.01 -6.03
C ASN A 13 -2.38 -10.87 -6.27
N ALA A 14 -1.25 -10.52 -5.66
CA ALA A 14 0.05 -11.18 -5.89
C ALA A 14 0.42 -11.33 -7.39
N ALA A 15 -0.03 -10.40 -8.23
CA ALA A 15 0.25 -10.39 -9.66
C ALA A 15 1.48 -9.52 -9.97
N PRO A 16 2.47 -10.02 -10.74
CA PRO A 16 3.55 -9.19 -11.26
C PRO A 16 2.98 -8.08 -12.14
N VAL A 17 3.33 -6.83 -11.85
CA VAL A 17 2.86 -5.66 -12.60
C VAL A 17 4.05 -4.80 -13.02
N ALA A 18 4.06 -4.38 -14.27
CA ALA A 18 4.95 -3.35 -14.79
C ALA A 18 4.12 -2.28 -15.49
N VAL A 19 4.52 -1.01 -15.35
CA VAL A 19 3.86 0.13 -15.98
C VAL A 19 4.81 0.73 -17.01
N ILE A 20 4.39 0.75 -18.27
CA ILE A 20 5.11 1.39 -19.37
C ILE A 20 4.45 2.74 -19.68
N ARG A 21 5.24 3.81 -19.75
CA ARG A 21 4.76 5.16 -20.08
C ARG A 21 5.68 5.84 -21.07
N GLY A 22 5.08 6.55 -22.02
CA GLY A 22 5.78 7.54 -22.82
C GLY A 22 5.77 8.89 -22.11
N ILE A 23 6.83 9.67 -22.30
CA ILE A 23 6.94 11.03 -21.77
C ILE A 23 6.35 11.99 -22.80
N SER A 24 5.19 12.57 -22.49
CA SER A 24 4.50 13.54 -23.35
C SER A 24 4.91 14.99 -23.10
N ASP A 25 5.36 15.27 -21.88
CA ASP A 25 5.68 16.61 -21.41
C ASP A 25 6.60 16.54 -20.19
N PHE A 26 7.25 17.65 -19.88
CA PHE A 26 8.20 17.75 -18.77
C PHE A 26 7.55 18.19 -17.44
N ALA A 27 6.23 18.40 -17.40
CA ALA A 27 5.52 18.93 -16.23
C ALA A 27 6.08 20.26 -15.67
N ASN A 28 6.83 21.00 -16.49
CA ASN A 28 7.48 22.28 -16.16
C ASN A 28 6.55 23.50 -16.37
N GLY A 29 5.23 23.27 -16.46
CA GLY A 29 4.24 24.31 -16.72
C GLY A 29 4.06 24.68 -18.20
N THR A 30 4.88 24.17 -19.13
CA THR A 30 4.74 24.47 -20.57
C THR A 30 3.79 23.52 -21.31
N LYS A 31 2.89 22.84 -20.59
CA LYS A 31 2.02 21.79 -21.14
C LYS A 31 1.22 22.27 -22.37
N ALA A 32 0.78 23.53 -22.37
CA ALA A 32 0.07 24.13 -23.51
C ALA A 32 0.91 24.16 -24.81
N ALA A 33 2.24 24.30 -24.71
CA ALA A 33 3.15 24.24 -25.86
C ALA A 33 3.41 22.79 -26.31
N SER A 34 3.46 21.84 -25.37
CA SER A 34 3.61 20.40 -25.65
C SER A 34 2.34 19.78 -26.25
N ASP A 35 1.16 20.22 -25.83
CA ASP A 35 -0.14 19.74 -26.33
C ASP A 35 -0.34 20.14 -27.81
N GLY A 36 0.14 21.31 -28.24
CA GLY A 36 0.09 21.77 -29.63
C GLY A 36 0.95 20.96 -30.63
N ALA A 37 1.89 20.15 -30.13
CA ALA A 37 2.83 19.39 -30.96
C ALA A 37 2.50 17.89 -31.06
N SER A 38 1.31 17.46 -30.63
CA SER A 38 0.86 16.05 -30.71
C SER A 38 1.81 15.06 -30.02
N TRP A 39 2.49 15.49 -28.96
CA TRP A 39 3.42 14.63 -28.20
C TRP A 39 2.70 13.52 -27.45
N GLN A 40 1.45 13.71 -27.04
CA GLN A 40 0.63 12.70 -26.37
C GLN A 40 0.42 11.44 -27.24
N PRO A 41 -0.13 11.53 -28.48
CA PRO A 41 -0.22 10.37 -29.38
C PRO A 41 1.13 9.68 -29.64
N ARG A 42 2.20 10.45 -29.87
CA ARG A 42 3.55 9.91 -30.11
C ARG A 42 4.09 9.15 -28.90
N ALA A 43 3.96 9.73 -27.71
CA ALA A 43 4.36 9.09 -26.47
C ALA A 43 3.59 7.77 -26.23
N ALA A 44 2.29 7.75 -26.55
CA ALA A 44 1.48 6.54 -26.47
C ALA A 44 1.92 5.47 -27.48
N GLU A 45 2.21 5.86 -28.73
CA GLU A 45 2.71 4.94 -29.77
C GLU A 45 4.03 4.29 -29.36
N HIS A 46 5.01 5.07 -28.89
CA HIS A 46 6.29 4.54 -28.41
C HIS A 46 6.12 3.61 -27.21
N ALA A 47 5.26 3.97 -26.25
CA ALA A 47 4.98 3.13 -25.10
C ALA A 47 4.34 1.79 -25.51
N ALA A 48 3.40 1.82 -26.46
CA ALA A 48 2.73 0.63 -26.97
C ALA A 48 3.70 -0.28 -27.74
N ALA A 49 4.56 0.29 -28.59
CA ALA A 49 5.59 -0.46 -29.32
C ALA A 49 6.55 -1.18 -28.36
N PHE A 50 7.02 -0.47 -27.32
CA PHE A 50 7.86 -1.09 -26.29
C PHE A 50 7.13 -2.18 -25.51
N ALA A 51 5.89 -1.95 -25.09
CA ALA A 51 5.10 -2.93 -24.36
C ALA A 51 4.88 -4.22 -25.16
N ALA A 52 4.60 -4.10 -26.47
CA ALA A 52 4.46 -5.25 -27.36
C ALA A 52 5.78 -6.04 -27.51
N ALA A 53 6.90 -5.34 -27.70
CA ALA A 53 8.21 -5.97 -27.77
C ALA A 53 8.57 -6.68 -26.45
N LEU A 54 8.34 -6.02 -25.30
CA LEU A 54 8.56 -6.60 -23.98
C LEU A 54 7.69 -7.84 -23.75
N ALA A 55 6.42 -7.80 -24.15
CA ALA A 55 5.53 -8.96 -24.03
C ALA A 55 6.01 -10.17 -24.86
N ALA A 56 6.62 -9.94 -26.02
CA ALA A 56 7.20 -11.00 -26.84
C ALA A 56 8.47 -11.62 -26.20
N GLU A 57 9.24 -10.82 -25.48
CA GLU A 57 10.47 -11.25 -24.79
C GLU A 57 10.19 -11.95 -23.45
N ILE A 58 9.11 -11.59 -22.76
CA ILE A 58 8.66 -12.30 -21.56
C ILE A 58 8.13 -13.68 -22.00
N ARG A 59 9.03 -14.64 -22.10
CA ARG A 59 8.67 -16.06 -22.16
C ARG A 59 7.80 -16.37 -20.94
N PRO A 60 6.72 -17.15 -21.07
CA PRO A 60 6.08 -17.72 -19.91
C PRO A 60 7.12 -18.58 -19.23
N ARG A 61 7.76 -18.05 -18.18
CA ARG A 61 8.47 -18.87 -17.22
C ARG A 61 7.39 -19.79 -16.71
N ARG A 62 7.42 -21.05 -17.15
CA ARG A 62 6.53 -22.12 -16.71
C ARG A 62 6.32 -21.87 -15.24
N THR A 63 5.13 -21.39 -14.89
CA THR A 63 4.82 -20.99 -13.53
C THR A 63 5.25 -22.17 -12.70
N ALA A 64 6.29 -21.98 -11.89
CA ALA A 64 6.63 -22.96 -10.88
C ALA A 64 5.29 -23.28 -10.24
N ALA A 65 4.91 -24.56 -10.26
CA ALA A 65 3.68 -25.06 -9.65
C ALA A 65 3.47 -24.25 -8.36
N PRO A 66 2.25 -23.72 -8.11
CA PRO A 66 1.99 -22.75 -7.05
C PRO A 66 2.82 -23.17 -5.85
N SER A 67 3.89 -22.40 -5.58
CA SER A 67 4.87 -22.80 -4.57
C SER A 67 4.03 -23.04 -3.34
N ALA A 68 3.97 -24.30 -2.89
CA ALA A 68 3.10 -24.76 -1.83
C ALA A 68 2.97 -23.62 -0.84
N ALA A 69 1.73 -23.11 -0.70
CA ALA A 69 1.37 -21.90 0.03
C ALA A 69 2.48 -21.58 1.01
N ARG A 70 3.29 -20.54 0.74
CA ARG A 70 4.34 -20.13 1.67
C ARG A 70 3.62 -20.01 2.98
N GLN A 71 3.78 -21.01 3.85
CA GLN A 71 3.18 -21.01 5.16
C GLN A 71 3.76 -19.74 5.73
N ALA A 72 2.89 -18.74 5.92
CA ALA A 72 3.32 -17.51 6.53
C ALA A 72 3.92 -17.97 7.86
N GLU A 73 5.23 -17.89 7.98
CA GLU A 73 5.91 -18.17 9.23
C GLU A 73 5.14 -17.33 10.27
N PRO A 74 4.63 -17.94 11.34
CA PRO A 74 3.85 -17.19 12.32
C PRO A 74 4.70 -16.01 12.77
N VAL A 75 4.28 -14.80 12.41
CA VAL A 75 4.95 -13.58 12.87
C VAL A 75 4.64 -13.48 14.36
N THR A 76 5.61 -13.87 15.18
CA THR A 76 5.52 -13.70 16.63
C THR A 76 5.62 -12.21 16.94
N VAL A 77 4.48 -11.59 17.25
CA VAL A 77 4.44 -10.21 17.74
C VAL A 77 4.71 -10.25 19.25
N GLU A 78 5.89 -9.78 19.66
CA GLU A 78 6.22 -9.59 21.07
C GLU A 78 5.86 -8.16 21.49
N ASN A 79 4.90 -8.04 22.38
CA ASN A 79 4.53 -6.76 22.97
C ASN A 79 5.13 -6.69 24.38
N HIS A 80 5.93 -5.67 24.65
CA HIS A 80 6.44 -5.38 25.98
C HIS A 80 5.85 -4.06 26.47
N ASN A 81 5.21 -4.07 27.64
CA ASN A 81 4.74 -2.85 28.29
C ASN A 81 5.53 -2.65 29.59
N THR A 82 6.21 -1.51 29.70
CA THR A 82 6.92 -1.11 30.92
C THR A 82 6.09 -0.07 31.65
N VAL A 83 5.60 -0.41 32.84
CA VAL A 83 4.72 0.45 33.65
C VAL A 83 5.45 0.84 34.94
N THR A 84 5.41 2.12 35.31
CA THR A 84 6.03 2.65 36.52
C THR A 84 5.01 3.45 37.36
N GLY A 85 5.24 3.53 38.68
CA GLY A 85 4.33 4.21 39.60
C GLY A 85 2.98 3.51 39.76
N ASN A 86 1.88 4.27 39.77
CA ASN A 86 0.50 3.76 39.98
C ASN A 86 -0.27 3.49 38.67
N ALA A 87 0.42 3.34 37.53
CA ALA A 87 -0.23 3.15 36.23
C ALA A 87 -0.78 1.72 36.05
N ARG A 88 -1.86 1.59 35.26
CA ARG A 88 -2.52 0.31 34.95
C ARG A 88 -2.66 0.14 33.44
N VAL A 89 -2.38 -1.07 32.95
CA VAL A 89 -2.58 -1.44 31.53
C VAL A 89 -4.01 -1.90 31.36
N GLY A 90 -4.82 -1.16 30.59
CA GLY A 90 -6.21 -1.52 30.32
C GLY A 90 -6.38 -2.61 29.24
N MET A 91 -5.49 -2.65 28.25
CA MET A 91 -5.46 -3.66 27.20
C MET A 91 -4.06 -3.72 26.58
N GLN A 92 -3.60 -4.92 26.23
CA GLN A 92 -2.39 -5.15 25.44
C GLN A 92 -2.75 -6.05 24.24
N GLY A 93 -2.78 -5.49 23.03
CA GLY A 93 -3.21 -6.19 21.81
C GLY A 93 -2.03 -6.64 20.93
N GLY A 94 -2.07 -7.88 20.44
CA GLY A 94 -1.16 -8.41 19.42
C GLY A 94 -1.67 -8.19 18.00
N THR A 95 -1.57 -9.21 17.14
CA THR A 95 -2.18 -9.16 15.80
C THR A 95 -3.70 -9.30 15.89
N ILE A 96 -4.44 -8.33 15.34
CA ILE A 96 -5.90 -8.36 15.25
C ILE A 96 -6.28 -8.52 13.78
N ALA A 97 -6.92 -9.64 13.44
CA ALA A 97 -7.47 -9.89 12.12
C ALA A 97 -9.00 -9.75 12.17
N GLY A 98 -9.50 -8.53 12.02
CA GLY A 98 -10.93 -8.20 12.12
C GLY A 98 -11.19 -6.87 12.80
N ASP A 99 -12.45 -6.60 13.14
CA ASP A 99 -12.88 -5.33 13.73
C ASP A 99 -12.62 -5.26 15.24
N VAL A 100 -12.37 -4.04 15.75
CA VAL A 100 -12.17 -3.76 17.18
C VAL A 100 -13.26 -2.81 17.67
N HIS A 101 -13.93 -3.19 18.76
CA HIS A 101 -14.93 -2.37 19.44
C HIS A 101 -14.43 -1.97 20.84
N PHE A 102 -14.50 -0.68 21.17
CA PHE A 102 -14.17 -0.18 22.51
C PHE A 102 -15.46 0.20 23.25
N GLY A 103 -15.62 -0.29 24.49
CA GLY A 103 -16.64 0.17 25.42
C GLY A 103 -16.11 1.31 26.31
N ALA A 104 -17.00 2.19 26.81
CA ALA A 104 -16.62 3.25 27.74
C ALA A 104 -16.09 2.66 29.05
N GLY A 105 -14.79 2.82 29.31
CA GLY A 105 -14.16 2.43 30.58
C GLY A 105 -14.55 3.38 31.72
N PHE A 106 -14.80 2.81 32.90
CA PHE A 106 -15.02 3.51 34.16
C PHE A 106 -13.79 4.36 34.52
N TRP A 107 -13.95 5.69 34.59
CA TRP A 107 -13.01 6.58 35.27
C TRP A 107 -13.61 6.93 36.62
N ASP A 108 -12.99 6.43 37.69
CA ASP A 108 -13.35 6.82 39.06
C ASP A 108 -12.66 8.15 39.35
N ASP A 109 -13.45 9.21 39.46
CA ASP A 109 -12.99 10.60 39.54
C ASP A 109 -12.54 10.91 40.98
N ALA A 110 -11.32 10.49 41.30
CA ALA A 110 -10.72 10.68 42.61
C ALA A 110 -9.60 11.72 42.60
N THR A 111 -9.92 12.99 42.32
CA THR A 111 -9.17 14.15 42.85
C THR A 111 -9.99 15.44 42.82
N GLY A 112 -10.27 16.02 43.99
CA GLY A 112 -10.28 17.48 44.15
C GLY A 112 -11.60 18.18 44.51
N SER A 113 -11.91 18.21 45.80
CA SER A 113 -12.22 19.44 46.57
C SER A 113 -13.16 20.50 45.96
N GLY A 114 -14.34 20.68 46.57
CA GLY A 114 -15.03 21.97 46.57
C GLY A 114 -16.52 21.96 46.89
N ARG A 115 -16.93 21.72 48.15
CA ARG A 115 -18.19 22.27 48.71
C ARG A 115 -18.06 22.57 50.22
N ARG A 116 -18.18 23.87 50.51
CA ARG A 116 -18.51 24.56 51.76
C ARG A 116 -17.42 24.67 52.82
#